data_AF-A0A9Q0C761-F1
#
_entry.id   AF-A0A9Q0C761-F1
#
_cell.length_a   1.000
_cell.length_b   1.000
_cell.length_c   1.000
_cell.angle_alpha   90.00
_cell.angle_beta   90.00
_cell.angle_gamma   90.00
#
_symmetry.space_group_name_H-M   'P 1'
#
loop_
_entity.id
_entity.type
_entity.pdbx_description
1 polymer ?
#
loop_
_entity_poly.entity_id
_entity_poly.type
_entity_poly.pdbx_seq_one_letter_code
_entity_poly.pdbx_strand_id
1 'polypeptide(L)'
;MQSFSFSSRQCLAPPCSFYLPLTKTPSPSPSPSPHACTSTSFPSSTTATTKTQTQVPPLRLSLPVRFSPHPRPRPRPAAFPLFSRRHAFYPSLDPTAEKEEAARFAEASTKGNLVPLQRVIFADHLTPVLAYRCLVKEDDRDAPSFCFESVEQGTKGINLGRYSVVGAQPAMEIVAKENSVSVMDHDKGQLTEEHVADPMSIPRRIMDSWTPQLIDGLPDAFCGGWVGYFSYDTVRFVEKKKLPFYNAPLDDRGLPDIHLGLYTDVFVFDHVEKKAYAIHWVRIDQYSSVEEAYKEGKSQLSRLLSKLHSLNVPRLSSGSIDLNTSQFGSKLKNSSMTNEEYQSAVLEAKEHILAGDIFQVVLSQRLERRTFADPFEVYRALRVVNPSPYMAYLQARGCILVASSPEILTRVKKSKIVNRPLAGTIRRGKTEEQDLLHEQLLLSDEKQQAEHIMLVDLGRNDVGKVSKPGSVRVEKLMTVERYSHVMHISSTICSQIYLIFFFSTKHYIIYLYKHF
;
A
#
# COMPACT_ATOMS: atom_id res chain seq x y z
N MET A 1 -40.42 -14.93 3.00
CA MET A 1 -40.23 -16.11 2.12
C MET A 1 -39.35 -17.11 2.86
N GLN A 2 -39.73 -18.37 2.78
CA GLN A 2 -39.46 -19.46 3.73
C GLN A 2 -37.97 -19.67 4.07
N SER A 3 -37.73 -19.83 5.36
CA SER A 3 -36.51 -20.34 5.98
C SER A 3 -36.41 -21.86 5.77
N PHE A 4 -35.36 -22.33 5.13
CA PHE A 4 -34.97 -23.75 5.17
C PHE A 4 -33.78 -23.92 6.10
N SER A 5 -34.03 -24.49 7.28
CA SER A 5 -33.00 -25.08 8.13
C SER A 5 -32.85 -26.54 7.73
N PHE A 6 -31.63 -26.97 7.40
CA PHE A 6 -31.30 -28.38 7.29
C PHE A 6 -30.26 -28.73 8.36
N SER A 7 -30.70 -29.63 9.25
CA SER A 7 -29.90 -30.31 10.27
C SER A 7 -28.96 -31.31 9.59
N SER A 8 -27.65 -31.11 9.72
CA SER A 8 -26.64 -32.12 9.40
C SER A 8 -26.31 -32.92 10.64
N ARG A 9 -26.56 -34.23 10.56
CA ARG A 9 -26.24 -35.22 11.59
C ARG A 9 -24.73 -35.38 11.73
N GLN A 10 -24.31 -35.50 12.98
CA GLN A 10 -22.98 -35.85 13.44
C GLN A 10 -22.45 -37.15 12.79
N CYS A 11 -21.19 -37.13 12.38
CA CYS A 11 -20.33 -38.31 12.34
C CYS A 11 -18.99 -37.92 12.98
N LEU A 12 -18.81 -38.35 14.22
CA LEU A 12 -17.59 -38.23 15.01
C LEU A 12 -16.63 -39.35 14.57
N ALA A 13 -15.38 -39.00 14.27
CA ALA A 13 -14.25 -39.93 14.29
C ALA A 13 -13.11 -39.31 15.11
N PRO A 14 -12.52 -40.03 16.10
CA PRO A 14 -11.51 -39.48 17.00
C PRO A 14 -10.09 -39.47 16.38
N PRO A 15 -9.15 -38.69 16.93
CA PRO A 15 -7.84 -38.45 16.33
C PRO A 15 -6.88 -39.63 16.57
N CYS A 16 -6.27 -40.15 15.49
CA CYS A 16 -5.14 -41.06 15.59
C CYS A 16 -3.82 -40.29 15.70
N SER A 17 -3.17 -40.41 16.85
CA SER A 17 -1.79 -40.01 17.07
C SER A 17 -0.86 -41.10 16.53
N PHE A 18 0.08 -40.76 15.64
CA PHE A 18 1.26 -41.60 15.38
C PHE A 18 2.51 -40.74 15.26
N TYR A 19 3.33 -40.82 16.31
CA TYR A 19 4.78 -40.67 16.23
C TYR A 19 5.35 -41.96 15.63
N LEU A 20 6.34 -41.86 14.72
CA LEU A 20 7.56 -42.69 14.67
C LEU A 20 8.52 -42.17 13.57
N PRO A 21 9.85 -42.41 13.69
CA PRO A 21 10.90 -41.61 13.07
C PRO A 21 11.47 -42.17 11.75
N LEU A 22 12.19 -41.28 11.06
CA LEU A 22 13.05 -41.49 9.90
C LEU A 22 14.04 -42.65 10.04
N THR A 23 14.26 -43.42 8.96
CA THR A 23 15.60 -43.75 8.44
C THR A 23 15.57 -44.52 7.09
N LYS A 24 16.54 -44.16 6.24
CA LYS A 24 17.22 -44.90 5.14
C LYS A 24 16.59 -45.00 3.73
N THR A 25 17.23 -44.27 2.80
CA THR A 25 17.50 -44.62 1.38
C THR A 25 18.87 -45.38 1.31
N PRO A 26 19.40 -45.91 0.16
CA PRO A 26 19.09 -45.56 -1.26
C PRO A 26 19.21 -46.69 -2.34
N SER A 27 18.99 -46.25 -3.60
CA SER A 27 19.62 -46.69 -4.89
C SER A 27 18.76 -47.50 -5.90
N PRO A 28 19.13 -47.62 -7.20
CA PRO A 28 18.87 -46.61 -8.25
C PRO A 28 18.21 -47.19 -9.54
N SER A 29 18.03 -46.31 -10.54
CA SER A 29 17.41 -46.43 -11.89
C SER A 29 18.07 -47.46 -12.84
N PRO A 30 17.54 -47.74 -14.08
CA PRO A 30 17.56 -46.82 -15.24
C PRO A 30 16.37 -46.91 -16.23
N SER A 31 16.32 -45.93 -17.16
CA SER A 31 15.45 -45.77 -18.34
C SER A 31 15.85 -46.69 -19.52
N PRO A 32 15.06 -46.77 -20.63
CA PRO A 32 15.30 -45.86 -21.78
C PRO A 32 14.06 -45.49 -22.66
N SER A 33 14.21 -44.46 -23.50
CA SER A 33 13.41 -44.09 -24.70
C SER A 33 14.07 -44.70 -25.98
N PRO A 34 13.77 -44.35 -27.27
CA PRO A 34 12.79 -43.43 -27.90
C PRO A 34 12.12 -43.98 -29.22
N HIS A 35 11.21 -43.22 -29.85
CA HIS A 35 10.94 -43.31 -31.31
C HIS A 35 10.44 -41.98 -31.91
N ALA A 36 10.86 -41.72 -33.14
CA ALA A 36 10.58 -40.58 -34.03
C ALA A 36 10.13 -41.07 -35.41
N CYS A 37 9.41 -40.24 -36.20
CA CYS A 37 9.28 -40.24 -37.69
C CYS A 37 8.32 -39.08 -38.13
N THR A 38 8.75 -37.99 -38.81
CA THR A 38 8.86 -37.73 -40.30
C THR A 38 7.53 -37.86 -41.07
N SER A 39 6.85 -36.78 -41.50
CA SER A 39 7.02 -35.88 -42.68
C SER A 39 6.47 -36.42 -44.02
N THR A 40 5.55 -35.68 -44.68
CA THR A 40 5.33 -35.67 -46.16
C THR A 40 4.44 -34.49 -46.59
N SER A 41 4.64 -34.03 -47.83
CA SER A 41 4.15 -32.78 -48.42
C SER A 41 3.47 -32.95 -49.80
N PHE A 42 2.37 -32.22 -50.04
CA PHE A 42 1.74 -31.69 -51.30
C PHE A 42 1.29 -32.67 -52.43
N PRO A 43 0.34 -32.32 -53.35
CA PRO A 43 -0.02 -30.98 -53.87
C PRO A 43 -1.52 -30.61 -54.05
N SER A 44 -1.70 -29.42 -54.63
CA SER A 44 -2.84 -28.54 -54.91
C SER A 44 -4.06 -29.03 -55.71
N SER A 45 -5.24 -28.47 -55.42
CA SER A 45 -6.24 -28.09 -56.44
C SER A 45 -7.10 -26.91 -56.00
N THR A 46 -7.28 -25.98 -56.92
CA THR A 46 -7.90 -24.66 -56.85
C THR A 46 -9.44 -24.74 -56.90
N THR A 47 -10.15 -23.98 -56.08
CA THR A 47 -11.35 -23.25 -56.52
C THR A 47 -11.66 -22.12 -55.54
N ALA A 48 -11.73 -20.92 -56.09
CA ALA A 48 -11.98 -19.68 -55.37
C ALA A 48 -13.44 -19.57 -54.93
N THR A 49 -13.67 -19.08 -53.71
CA THR A 49 -14.88 -18.31 -53.41
C THR A 49 -14.55 -17.25 -52.38
N THR A 50 -14.70 -16.02 -52.81
CA THR A 50 -14.41 -14.76 -52.13
C THR A 50 -15.37 -14.56 -50.95
N LYS A 51 -14.86 -14.54 -49.72
CA LYS A 51 -15.45 -13.78 -48.61
C LYS A 51 -14.32 -13.12 -47.81
N THR A 52 -14.38 -11.80 -47.83
CA THR A 52 -13.51 -10.84 -47.16
C THR A 52 -13.44 -11.13 -45.66
N GLN A 53 -12.30 -11.65 -45.20
CA GLN A 53 -11.91 -11.62 -43.79
C GLN A 53 -10.83 -10.55 -43.64
N THR A 54 -11.20 -9.43 -43.04
CA THR A 54 -10.28 -8.43 -42.52
C THR A 54 -9.52 -9.07 -41.36
N GLN A 55 -8.28 -9.50 -41.61
CA GLN A 55 -7.34 -9.90 -40.57
C GLN A 55 -7.05 -8.68 -39.69
N VAL A 56 -7.51 -8.72 -38.45
CA VAL A 56 -7.01 -7.84 -37.38
C VAL A 56 -5.74 -8.48 -36.84
N PRO A 57 -4.57 -7.82 -36.89
CA PRO A 57 -3.35 -8.38 -36.31
C PRO A 57 -3.48 -8.44 -34.77
N PRO A 58 -2.79 -9.37 -34.09
CA PRO A 58 -2.82 -9.43 -32.64
C PRO A 58 -2.19 -8.15 -32.07
N LEU A 59 -2.99 -7.34 -31.38
CA LEU A 59 -2.55 -6.19 -30.61
C LEU A 59 -1.69 -6.68 -29.44
N ARG A 60 -0.37 -6.68 -29.61
CA ARG A 60 0.56 -6.50 -28.48
C ARG A 60 0.37 -5.08 -27.96
N LEU A 61 -0.52 -4.90 -26.98
CA LEU A 61 -0.66 -3.66 -26.22
C LEU A 61 0.01 -3.81 -24.86
N SER A 62 1.34 -3.81 -24.87
CA SER A 62 2.12 -3.31 -23.73
C SER A 62 2.65 -1.94 -24.14
N LEU A 63 1.77 -0.93 -24.11
CA LEU A 63 2.26 0.45 -24.20
C LEU A 63 3.03 0.70 -22.89
N PRO A 64 4.30 1.13 -22.94
CA PRO A 64 5.00 1.52 -21.72
C PRO A 64 4.19 2.62 -21.04
N VAL A 65 4.10 2.58 -19.71
CA VAL A 65 3.60 3.68 -18.90
C VAL A 65 4.45 4.89 -19.25
N ARG A 66 3.96 5.75 -20.15
CA ARG A 66 4.69 6.94 -20.56
C ARG A 66 4.78 7.85 -19.35
N PHE A 67 5.99 8.08 -18.86
CA PHE A 67 6.29 9.31 -18.15
C PHE A 67 6.06 10.44 -19.14
N SER A 68 4.87 11.03 -19.14
CA SER A 68 4.70 12.32 -19.79
C SER A 68 5.67 13.27 -19.11
N PRO A 69 6.64 13.85 -19.84
CA PRO A 69 7.44 14.91 -19.25
C PRO A 69 6.45 16.00 -18.84
N HIS A 70 6.45 16.38 -17.56
CA HIS A 70 5.87 17.65 -17.18
C HIS A 70 6.42 18.71 -18.14
N PRO A 71 5.60 19.67 -18.60
CA PRO A 71 6.12 20.73 -19.45
C PRO A 71 7.32 21.35 -18.74
N ARG A 72 8.47 21.40 -19.43
CA ARG A 72 9.71 21.98 -18.94
C ARG A 72 9.40 23.25 -18.14
N PRO A 73 10.07 23.53 -17.00
CA PRO A 73 10.02 24.87 -16.45
C PRO A 73 10.42 25.82 -17.59
N ARG A 74 9.53 26.77 -17.91
CA ARG A 74 9.80 27.76 -18.96
C ARG A 74 11.18 28.38 -18.73
N PRO A 75 11.96 28.68 -19.78
CA PRO A 75 13.22 29.40 -19.61
C PRO A 75 12.94 30.69 -18.83
N ARG A 76 13.84 31.04 -17.89
CA ARG A 76 13.79 32.28 -17.11
C ARG A 76 13.46 33.45 -18.05
N PRO A 77 12.35 34.18 -17.86
CA PRO A 77 12.14 35.39 -18.63
C PRO A 77 13.17 36.43 -18.19
N ALA A 78 13.77 37.11 -19.17
CA ALA A 78 14.64 38.26 -18.96
C ALA A 78 13.93 39.31 -18.11
N ALA A 79 14.71 39.96 -17.25
CA ALA A 79 14.26 40.92 -16.25
C ALA A 79 13.36 42.01 -16.85
N PHE A 80 12.16 42.14 -16.30
CA PHE A 80 11.29 43.32 -16.41
C PHE A 80 10.69 43.61 -15.03
N PRO A 81 10.39 44.89 -14.71
CA PRO A 81 10.65 45.47 -13.40
C PRO A 81 9.72 44.99 -12.29
N LEU A 82 10.32 44.95 -11.10
CA LEU A 82 9.76 44.53 -9.81
C LEU A 82 8.47 45.28 -9.46
N PHE A 83 7.32 44.62 -9.62
CA PHE A 83 6.18 44.85 -8.74
C PHE A 83 6.32 43.91 -7.54
N SER A 84 6.45 44.50 -6.35
CA SER A 84 6.62 43.84 -5.06
C SER A 84 5.59 42.73 -4.83
N ARG A 85 5.98 41.48 -5.09
CA ARG A 85 5.29 40.30 -4.57
C ARG A 85 5.60 40.23 -3.09
N ARG A 86 4.64 40.61 -2.24
CA ARG A 86 4.66 40.23 -0.82
C ARG A 86 4.55 38.70 -0.77
N HIS A 87 5.70 38.03 -0.73
CA HIS A 87 5.76 36.65 -0.25
C HIS A 87 5.11 36.64 1.14
N ALA A 88 4.21 35.69 1.39
CA ALA A 88 3.73 35.45 2.74
C ALA A 88 4.96 35.17 3.61
N PHE A 89 5.36 36.17 4.40
CA PHE A 89 6.49 36.08 5.29
C PHE A 89 6.08 35.13 6.41
N TYR A 90 6.58 33.89 6.35
CA TYR A 90 6.75 33.14 7.58
C TYR A 90 7.67 33.97 8.46
N PRO A 91 7.36 34.16 9.75
CA PRO A 91 8.33 34.76 10.66
C PRO A 91 9.60 33.92 10.53
N SER A 92 10.67 34.55 10.06
CA SER A 92 11.99 33.94 10.11
C SER A 92 12.20 33.50 11.55
N LEU A 93 12.82 32.35 11.75
CA LEU A 93 13.34 32.01 13.07
C LEU A 93 14.13 33.21 13.59
N ASP A 94 14.01 33.48 14.89
CA ASP A 94 14.93 34.44 15.52
C ASP A 94 16.38 34.04 15.17
N PRO A 95 17.31 34.99 14.89
CA PRO A 95 18.66 34.66 14.45
C PRO A 95 19.40 33.68 15.37
N THR A 96 19.05 33.65 16.66
CA THR A 96 19.59 32.69 17.63
C THR A 96 19.11 31.27 17.32
N ALA A 97 17.80 31.08 17.15
CA ALA A 97 17.20 29.79 16.82
C ALA A 97 17.65 29.28 15.43
N GLU A 98 17.89 30.19 14.48
CA GLU A 98 18.43 29.82 13.17
C GLU A 98 19.88 29.30 13.25
N LYS A 99 20.71 29.91 14.09
CA LYS A 99 22.08 29.42 14.34
C LYS A 99 22.07 28.07 15.06
N GLU A 100 21.19 27.88 16.03
CA GLU A 100 21.04 26.59 16.73
C GLU A 100 20.54 25.48 15.81
N GLU A 101 19.59 25.77 14.91
CA GLU A 101 19.14 24.83 13.89
C GLU A 101 20.27 24.45 12.93
N ALA A 102 21.03 25.44 12.44
CA ALA A 102 22.18 25.20 11.57
C ALA A 102 23.23 24.32 12.25
N ALA A 103 23.52 24.58 13.53
CA ALA A 103 24.44 23.78 14.33
C ALA A 103 23.96 22.34 14.51
N ARG A 104 22.67 22.12 14.81
CA ARG A 104 22.07 20.78 14.92
C ARG A 104 22.09 20.03 13.58
N PHE A 105 21.81 20.71 12.48
CA PHE A 105 21.89 20.14 11.14
C PHE A 105 23.33 19.72 10.81
N ALA A 106 24.31 20.58 11.13
CA ALA A 106 25.71 20.27 10.95
C ALA A 106 26.15 19.09 11.82
N GLU A 107 25.74 19.01 13.08
CA GLU A 107 26.04 17.86 13.94
C GLU A 107 25.44 16.56 13.38
N ALA A 108 24.18 16.58 12.96
CA ALA A 108 23.53 15.42 12.33
C ALA A 108 24.26 14.99 11.04
N SER A 109 24.75 15.94 10.25
CA SER A 109 25.49 15.66 9.01
C SER A 109 26.78 14.85 9.23
N THR A 110 27.36 14.89 10.43
CA THR A 110 28.55 14.09 10.77
C THR A 110 28.24 12.61 10.95
N LYS A 111 26.97 12.27 11.26
CA LYS A 111 26.51 10.90 11.56
C LYS A 111 25.78 10.25 10.38
N GLY A 112 25.39 11.02 9.36
CA GLY A 112 24.71 10.53 8.17
C GLY A 112 24.51 11.58 7.07
N ASN A 113 24.10 11.14 5.88
CA ASN A 113 23.99 11.98 4.68
C ASN A 113 22.55 12.36 4.31
N LEU A 114 21.56 12.02 5.14
CA LEU A 114 20.16 12.34 4.90
C LEU A 114 19.55 12.92 6.18
N VAL A 115 19.36 14.23 6.21
CA VAL A 115 18.97 14.98 7.43
C VAL A 115 17.69 15.76 7.15
N PRO A 116 16.66 15.65 8.00
CA PRO A 116 15.42 16.38 7.83
C PRO A 116 15.56 17.81 8.35
N LEU A 117 14.83 18.72 7.72
CA LEU A 117 14.49 20.03 8.24
C LEU A 117 12.99 20.08 8.48
N GLN A 118 12.57 20.77 9.53
CA GLN A 118 11.15 20.87 9.86
C GLN A 118 10.71 22.26 10.29
N ARG A 119 9.44 22.57 10.05
CA ARG A 119 8.75 23.73 10.59
C ARG A 119 7.42 23.29 11.17
N VAL A 120 7.13 23.74 12.38
CA VAL A 120 5.89 23.44 13.09
C VAL A 120 4.98 24.66 12.99
N ILE A 121 3.75 24.44 12.55
CA ILE A 121 2.75 25.49 12.30
C ILE A 121 1.43 25.13 12.98
N PHE A 122 0.57 26.12 13.22
CA PHE A 122 -0.79 25.84 13.71
C PHE A 122 -1.60 25.12 12.63
N ALA A 123 -2.43 24.16 13.05
CA ALA A 123 -3.33 23.40 12.18
C ALA A 123 -4.80 23.82 12.33
N ASP A 124 -5.08 24.94 13.00
CA ASP A 124 -6.44 25.43 13.26
C ASP A 124 -7.20 25.87 12.00
N HIS A 125 -6.50 26.50 11.05
CA HIS A 125 -7.07 26.89 9.76
C HIS A 125 -6.73 25.92 8.62
N LEU A 126 -6.02 24.83 8.92
CA LEU A 126 -5.51 23.90 7.93
C LEU A 126 -5.87 22.46 8.29
N THR A 127 -6.74 21.86 7.49
CA THR A 127 -7.06 20.42 7.59
C THR A 127 -6.19 19.61 6.62
N PRO A 128 -5.98 18.30 6.84
CA PRO A 128 -5.29 17.44 5.89
C PRO A 128 -5.91 17.48 4.49
N VAL A 129 -7.25 17.57 4.42
CA VAL A 129 -8.03 17.67 3.18
C VAL A 129 -7.70 18.97 2.42
N LEU A 130 -7.68 20.10 3.12
CA LEU A 130 -7.34 21.39 2.52
C LEU A 130 -5.87 21.43 2.10
N ALA A 131 -4.97 20.94 2.95
CA ALA A 131 -3.55 20.86 2.66
C ALA A 131 -3.26 20.05 1.41
N TYR A 132 -3.89 18.87 1.25
CA TYR A 132 -3.80 18.08 0.04
C TYR A 132 -4.18 18.90 -1.20
N ARG A 133 -5.28 19.65 -1.15
CA ARG A 133 -5.76 20.46 -2.28
C ARG A 133 -4.89 21.70 -2.56
N CYS A 134 -4.18 22.20 -1.56
CA CYS A 134 -3.14 23.20 -1.77
C CYS A 134 -1.92 22.63 -2.54
N LEU A 135 -1.65 21.33 -2.42
CA LEU A 135 -0.53 20.68 -3.08
C LEU A 135 -0.87 20.13 -4.48
N VAL A 136 -2.10 19.65 -4.65
CA VAL A 136 -2.57 19.02 -5.89
C VAL A 136 -3.82 19.74 -6.37
N LYS A 137 -3.75 20.30 -7.57
CA LYS A 137 -4.87 20.99 -8.21
C LYS A 137 -5.98 19.98 -8.53
N GLU A 138 -7.21 20.46 -8.58
CA GLU A 138 -8.39 19.61 -8.79
C GLU A 138 -8.34 18.80 -10.09
N ASP A 139 -7.88 19.42 -11.18
CA ASP A 139 -7.80 18.78 -12.50
C ASP A 139 -6.51 17.96 -12.71
N ASP A 140 -5.58 17.97 -11.76
CA ASP A 140 -4.30 17.28 -11.90
C ASP A 140 -4.40 15.85 -11.38
N ARG A 141 -4.84 14.94 -12.27
CA ARG A 141 -5.06 13.51 -11.99
C ARG A 141 -3.85 12.61 -12.24
N ASP A 142 -2.75 13.19 -12.70
CA ASP A 142 -1.50 12.46 -13.00
C ASP A 142 -0.36 12.81 -12.04
N ALA A 143 -0.52 13.79 -11.15
CA ALA A 143 0.43 14.13 -10.09
C ALA A 143 0.45 13.09 -8.96
N PRO A 144 1.50 12.26 -8.82
CA PRO A 144 1.58 11.28 -7.75
C PRO A 144 1.55 11.97 -6.40
N SER A 145 0.66 11.50 -5.53
CA SER A 145 0.35 12.17 -4.27
C SER A 145 -0.49 11.28 -3.37
N PHE A 146 -0.56 11.63 -2.08
CA PHE A 146 -1.33 10.88 -1.12
C PHE A 146 -1.89 11.76 0.01
N CYS A 147 -3.01 11.31 0.58
CA CYS A 147 -3.56 11.77 1.85
C CYS A 147 -3.93 10.52 2.66
N PHE A 148 -3.22 10.32 3.77
CA PHE A 148 -3.44 9.21 4.68
C PHE A 148 -3.98 9.72 6.01
N GLU A 149 -5.06 9.10 6.45
CA GLU A 149 -5.71 9.39 7.72
C GLU A 149 -5.95 8.08 8.46
N SER A 150 -5.96 8.16 9.78
CA SER A 150 -6.21 7.02 10.65
C SER A 150 -7.36 7.34 11.58
N VAL A 151 -8.13 6.32 11.93
CA VAL A 151 -9.20 6.40 12.91
C VAL A 151 -9.03 5.27 13.91
N GLU A 152 -8.89 5.61 15.18
CA GLU A 152 -8.71 4.66 16.27
C GLU A 152 -10.05 4.30 16.90
N GLN A 153 -10.26 3.01 17.16
CA GLN A 153 -11.43 2.54 17.91
C GLN A 153 -11.10 2.51 19.39
N GLY A 154 -11.79 3.36 20.16
CA GLY A 154 -11.73 3.37 21.62
C GLY A 154 -12.96 2.69 22.23
N THR A 155 -12.89 2.41 23.53
CA THR A 155 -14.02 1.89 24.33
C THR A 155 -15.26 2.78 24.33
N LYS A 156 -15.12 4.07 23.98
CA LYS A 156 -16.22 5.05 23.91
C LYS A 156 -16.59 5.47 22.47
N GLY A 157 -16.10 4.76 21.45
CA GLY A 157 -16.45 5.01 20.06
C GLY A 157 -15.25 5.26 19.14
N ILE A 158 -15.54 5.95 18.03
CA ILE A 158 -14.61 6.18 16.94
C ILE A 158 -13.87 7.50 17.20
N ASN A 159 -12.55 7.44 17.38
CA ASN A 159 -11.68 8.60 17.58
C ASN A 159 -10.82 8.82 16.34
N LEU A 160 -10.58 10.07 15.97
CA LEU A 160 -9.56 10.37 14.96
C LEU A 160 -8.19 9.90 15.50
N GLY A 161 -7.44 9.14 14.69
CA GLY A 161 -6.08 8.77 15.02
C GLY A 161 -5.22 10.02 15.15
N ARG A 162 -4.15 9.97 15.96
CA ARG A 162 -3.38 11.18 16.30
C ARG A 162 -2.82 11.90 15.06
N TYR A 163 -2.42 11.15 14.04
CA TYR A 163 -1.71 11.69 12.89
C TYR A 163 -2.43 11.50 11.55
N SER A 164 -2.35 12.52 10.70
CA SER A 164 -2.60 12.41 9.25
C SER A 164 -1.36 12.83 8.48
N VAL A 165 -1.13 12.25 7.32
CA VAL A 165 0.06 12.54 6.49
C VAL A 165 -0.37 12.86 5.07
N VAL A 166 0.19 13.94 4.53
CA VAL A 166 -0.08 14.42 3.18
C VAL A 166 1.25 14.62 2.45
N GLY A 167 1.34 14.15 1.21
CA GLY A 167 2.49 14.35 0.34
C GLY A 167 2.08 14.40 -1.12
N ALA A 168 2.86 15.11 -1.94
CA ALA A 168 2.64 15.24 -3.37
C ALA A 168 3.97 15.49 -4.07
N GLN A 169 4.03 15.17 -5.37
CA GLN A 169 5.20 15.43 -6.23
C GLN A 169 6.47 14.77 -5.65
N PRO A 170 6.55 13.43 -5.70
CA PRO A 170 7.71 12.72 -5.16
C PRO A 170 9.00 13.10 -5.89
N ALA A 171 10.13 13.06 -5.19
CA ALA A 171 11.45 13.29 -5.77
C ALA A 171 11.82 12.18 -6.79
N MET A 172 11.35 10.95 -6.55
CA MET A 172 11.53 9.83 -7.46
C MET A 172 10.27 8.97 -7.56
N GLU A 173 10.05 8.32 -8.70
CA GLU A 173 9.02 7.31 -8.87
C GLU A 173 9.61 5.99 -9.39
N ILE A 174 9.14 4.88 -8.85
CA ILE A 174 9.39 3.53 -9.36
C ILE A 174 8.07 2.97 -9.86
N VAL A 175 8.03 2.57 -11.13
CA VAL A 175 6.89 1.88 -11.73
C VAL A 175 7.36 0.58 -12.33
N ALA A 176 6.79 -0.54 -11.87
CA ALA A 176 7.13 -1.86 -12.35
C ALA A 176 5.90 -2.57 -12.93
N LYS A 177 6.10 -3.25 -14.06
CA LYS A 177 5.17 -4.23 -14.62
C LYS A 177 5.95 -5.46 -15.01
N GLU A 178 5.59 -6.59 -14.42
CA GLU A 178 6.38 -7.82 -14.45
C GLU A 178 7.84 -7.51 -14.09
N ASN A 179 8.79 -7.96 -14.90
CA ASN A 179 10.21 -7.73 -14.68
C ASN A 179 10.72 -6.39 -15.25
N SER A 180 9.87 -5.59 -15.90
CA SER A 180 10.24 -4.29 -16.45
C SER A 180 10.02 -3.20 -15.42
N VAL A 181 11.08 -2.46 -15.10
CA VAL A 181 11.06 -1.38 -14.10
C VAL A 181 11.49 -0.09 -14.75
N SER A 182 10.79 0.97 -14.40
CA SER A 182 11.11 2.33 -14.77
C SER A 182 11.26 3.19 -13.53
N VAL A 183 12.33 3.97 -13.47
CA VAL A 183 12.62 4.89 -12.37
C VAL A 183 12.77 6.30 -12.93
N MET A 184 11.88 7.20 -12.51
CA MET A 184 11.95 8.63 -12.83
C MET A 184 12.52 9.39 -11.64
N ASP A 185 13.66 10.03 -11.81
CA ASP A 185 14.23 11.02 -10.91
C ASP A 185 13.72 12.40 -11.34
N HIS A 186 12.76 12.97 -10.60
CA HIS A 186 12.12 14.24 -10.95
C HIS A 186 13.05 15.44 -10.70
N ASP A 187 13.98 15.32 -9.75
CA ASP A 187 14.95 16.37 -9.45
C ASP A 187 15.94 16.54 -10.61
N LYS A 188 16.35 15.43 -11.22
CA LYS A 188 17.23 15.41 -12.41
C LYS A 188 16.48 15.43 -13.74
N GLY A 189 15.17 15.17 -13.74
CA GLY A 189 14.39 14.95 -14.94
C GLY A 189 14.85 13.73 -15.75
N GLN A 190 15.33 12.69 -15.06
CA GLN A 190 15.96 11.53 -15.68
C GLN A 190 15.09 10.28 -15.55
N LEU A 191 14.73 9.69 -16.69
CA LEU A 191 14.12 8.36 -16.75
C LEU A 191 15.20 7.30 -16.95
N THR A 192 15.15 6.25 -16.14
CA THR A 192 15.93 5.03 -16.32
C THR A 192 14.99 3.84 -16.43
N GLU A 193 15.32 2.91 -17.32
CA GLU A 193 14.55 1.68 -17.52
C GLU A 193 15.50 0.50 -17.39
N GLU A 194 15.05 -0.54 -16.70
CA GLU A 194 15.82 -1.76 -16.50
C GLU A 194 14.91 -2.97 -16.38
N HIS A 195 15.49 -4.14 -16.61
CA HIS A 195 14.81 -5.41 -16.44
C HIS A 195 15.43 -6.16 -15.27
N VAL A 196 14.64 -6.44 -14.22
CA VAL A 196 15.12 -7.08 -12.99
C VAL A 196 14.25 -8.25 -12.57
N ALA A 197 14.87 -9.25 -11.95
CA ALA A 197 14.17 -10.46 -11.52
C ALA A 197 13.19 -10.21 -10.36
N ASP A 198 13.43 -9.19 -9.53
CA ASP A 198 12.59 -8.79 -8.40
C ASP A 198 12.56 -7.24 -8.31
N PRO A 199 11.51 -6.60 -8.82
CA PRO A 199 11.34 -5.15 -8.73
C PRO A 199 11.29 -4.58 -7.30
N MET A 200 10.95 -5.40 -6.29
CA MET A 200 10.93 -4.94 -4.89
C MET A 200 12.34 -4.65 -4.34
N SER A 201 13.39 -5.07 -5.04
CA SER A 201 14.78 -4.76 -4.70
C SER A 201 15.20 -3.33 -5.06
N ILE A 202 14.49 -2.64 -5.96
CA ILE A 202 14.88 -1.33 -6.49
C ILE A 202 14.90 -0.22 -5.43
N PRO A 203 13.84 -0.03 -4.60
CA PRO A 203 13.87 0.97 -3.54
C PRO A 203 15.07 0.79 -2.61
N ARG A 204 15.38 -0.48 -2.27
CA ARG A 204 16.53 -0.81 -1.43
C ARG A 204 17.84 -0.39 -2.08
N ARG A 205 18.08 -0.79 -3.32
CA ARG A 205 19.31 -0.44 -4.07
C ARG A 205 19.51 1.08 -4.16
N ILE A 206 18.43 1.84 -4.34
CA ILE A 206 18.46 3.30 -4.34
C ILE A 206 18.88 3.84 -2.97
N MET A 207 18.35 3.26 -1.89
CA MET A 207 18.61 3.66 -0.50
C MET A 207 19.94 3.14 0.08
N ASP A 208 20.67 2.25 -0.59
CA ASP A 208 21.85 1.57 -0.02
C ASP A 208 22.95 2.55 0.45
N SER A 209 23.08 3.69 -0.24
CA SER A 209 24.04 4.75 0.12
C SER A 209 23.53 5.72 1.18
N TRP A 210 22.30 5.57 1.67
CA TRP A 210 21.65 6.55 2.54
C TRP A 210 21.81 6.14 4.00
N THR A 211 22.11 7.13 4.82
CA THR A 211 22.22 7.01 6.27
C THR A 211 21.41 8.14 6.89
N PRO A 212 20.07 7.96 6.97
CA PRO A 212 19.18 8.96 7.52
C PRO A 212 19.45 9.21 9.01
N GLN A 213 19.33 10.46 9.43
CA GLN A 213 19.42 10.86 10.83
C GLN A 213 18.07 11.34 11.32
N LEU A 214 17.59 10.74 12.41
CA LEU A 214 16.46 11.28 13.15
C LEU A 214 16.94 12.43 14.02
N ILE A 215 16.22 13.54 13.99
CA ILE A 215 16.47 14.70 14.85
C ILE A 215 15.37 14.80 15.91
N ASP A 216 15.70 15.41 17.03
CA ASP A 216 14.72 15.67 18.08
C ASP A 216 13.59 16.58 17.60
N GLY A 217 12.37 16.25 18.03
CA GLY A 217 11.16 17.02 17.75
C GLY A 217 10.41 16.63 16.48
N LEU A 218 10.84 15.60 15.74
CA LEU A 218 10.00 14.98 14.71
C LEU A 218 8.78 14.28 15.35
N PRO A 219 7.62 14.26 14.68
CA PRO A 219 6.47 13.52 15.17
C PRO A 219 6.75 12.00 15.14
N ASP A 220 6.14 11.24 16.06
CA ASP A 220 6.27 9.77 16.13
C ASP A 220 5.39 9.07 15.06
N ALA A 221 5.49 9.57 13.83
CA ALA A 221 4.72 9.22 12.64
C ALA A 221 5.65 9.10 11.42
N PHE A 222 5.09 8.71 10.28
CA PHE A 222 5.82 8.74 9.00
C PHE A 222 6.19 10.19 8.65
N CYS A 223 7.49 10.44 8.47
CA CYS A 223 8.04 11.77 8.21
C CYS A 223 8.58 11.94 6.78
N GLY A 224 8.39 10.96 5.90
CA GLY A 224 8.95 10.95 4.55
C GLY A 224 9.49 9.56 4.18
N GLY A 225 9.61 9.28 2.89
CA GLY A 225 10.03 7.98 2.37
C GLY A 225 9.16 7.48 1.21
N TRP A 226 9.23 6.18 0.94
CA TRP A 226 8.49 5.54 -0.14
C TRP A 226 7.01 5.37 0.21
N VAL A 227 6.13 5.86 -0.65
CA VAL A 227 4.67 5.71 -0.56
C VAL A 227 4.12 5.27 -1.89
N GLY A 228 3.23 4.28 -1.87
CA GLY A 228 2.61 3.76 -3.06
C GLY A 228 1.89 2.44 -2.80
N TYR A 229 1.84 1.56 -3.78
CA TYR A 229 1.22 0.24 -3.65
C TYR A 229 2.08 -0.87 -4.25
N PHE A 230 1.87 -2.07 -3.71
CA PHE A 230 2.24 -3.35 -4.29
C PHE A 230 0.93 -4.06 -4.64
N SER A 231 0.73 -4.42 -5.90
CA SER A 231 -0.45 -5.15 -6.34
C SER A 231 -0.43 -6.59 -5.82
N TYR A 232 -1.57 -7.30 -5.91
CA TYR A 232 -1.62 -8.71 -5.60
C TYR A 232 -0.61 -9.53 -6.42
N ASP A 233 -0.42 -9.19 -7.70
CA ASP A 233 0.48 -9.90 -8.61
C ASP A 233 1.96 -9.82 -8.22
N THR A 234 2.33 -8.96 -7.26
CA THR A 234 3.68 -8.99 -6.67
C THR A 234 4.02 -10.31 -5.98
N VAL A 235 3.01 -11.10 -5.56
CA VAL A 235 3.20 -12.47 -5.06
C VAL A 235 3.92 -13.36 -6.08
N ARG A 236 3.78 -13.09 -7.38
CA ARG A 236 4.41 -13.85 -8.47
C ARG A 236 5.93 -13.68 -8.49
N PHE A 237 6.47 -12.59 -7.94
CA PHE A 237 7.91 -12.43 -7.75
C PHE A 237 8.46 -13.27 -6.60
N VAL A 238 7.61 -13.66 -5.64
CA VAL A 238 8.00 -14.47 -4.48
C VAL A 238 7.76 -15.96 -4.76
N GLU A 239 6.56 -16.31 -5.21
CA GLU A 239 6.13 -17.69 -5.49
C GLU A 239 6.33 -18.05 -6.98
N LYS A 240 7.47 -17.67 -7.58
CA LYS A 240 7.75 -17.77 -9.03
C LYS A 240 7.45 -19.14 -9.64
N LYS A 241 7.72 -20.22 -8.89
CA LYS A 241 7.50 -21.61 -9.35
C LYS A 241 6.03 -22.00 -9.36
N LYS A 242 5.23 -21.47 -8.43
CA LYS A 242 3.82 -21.82 -8.28
C LYS A 242 2.90 -20.88 -9.07
N LEU A 243 3.28 -19.61 -9.19
CA LEU A 243 2.49 -18.55 -9.80
C LEU A 243 3.28 -17.77 -10.87
N PRO A 244 3.78 -18.42 -11.93
CA PRO A 244 4.50 -17.71 -12.98
C PRO A 244 3.58 -16.74 -13.74
N PHE A 245 4.13 -15.64 -14.27
CA PHE A 245 3.36 -14.62 -15.00
C PHE A 245 2.68 -15.17 -16.27
N TYR A 246 3.29 -16.11 -16.98
CA TYR A 246 2.70 -16.69 -18.19
C TYR A 246 1.43 -17.52 -17.93
N ASN A 247 1.18 -17.93 -16.67
CA ASN A 247 -0.05 -18.61 -16.23
C ASN A 247 -1.00 -17.65 -15.49
N ALA A 248 -0.73 -16.34 -15.49
CA ALA A 248 -1.64 -15.38 -14.89
C ALA A 248 -2.97 -15.34 -15.67
N PRO A 249 -4.10 -15.08 -14.98
CA PRO A 249 -5.32 -14.66 -15.67
C PRO A 249 -5.06 -13.44 -16.56
N LEU A 250 -5.89 -13.27 -17.59
CA LEU A 250 -5.77 -12.12 -18.50
C LEU A 250 -5.81 -10.80 -17.73
N ASP A 251 -4.77 -9.98 -17.90
CA ASP A 251 -4.74 -8.62 -17.35
C ASP A 251 -5.59 -7.69 -18.24
N ASP A 252 -6.77 -7.35 -17.74
CA ASP A 252 -7.71 -6.46 -18.40
C ASP A 252 -7.62 -5.00 -17.94
N ARG A 253 -6.71 -4.69 -17.00
CA ARG A 253 -6.55 -3.35 -16.41
C ARG A 253 -5.24 -2.69 -16.80
N GLY A 254 -4.20 -3.47 -17.11
CA GLY A 254 -2.88 -2.98 -17.47
C GLY A 254 -2.23 -2.11 -16.37
N LEU A 255 -2.60 -2.35 -15.10
CA LEU A 255 -2.04 -1.59 -13.98
C LEU A 255 -0.61 -2.05 -13.68
N PRO A 256 0.27 -1.14 -13.23
CA PRO A 256 1.55 -1.52 -12.66
C PRO A 256 1.40 -2.54 -11.53
N ASP A 257 2.36 -3.46 -11.39
CA ASP A 257 2.43 -4.35 -10.24
C ASP A 257 2.99 -3.61 -9.02
N ILE A 258 3.83 -2.60 -9.24
CA ILE A 258 4.38 -1.72 -8.21
C ILE A 258 4.33 -0.28 -8.71
N HIS A 259 3.82 0.63 -7.89
CA HIS A 259 4.06 2.06 -8.02
C HIS A 259 4.49 2.59 -6.66
N LEU A 260 5.67 3.22 -6.59
CA LEU A 260 6.20 3.84 -5.37
C LEU A 260 6.75 5.23 -5.71
N GLY A 261 6.32 6.25 -4.97
CA GLY A 261 6.93 7.58 -4.97
C GLY A 261 7.80 7.79 -3.73
N LEU A 262 8.99 8.36 -3.89
CA LEU A 262 9.83 8.82 -2.78
C LEU A 262 9.46 10.25 -2.41
N TYR A 263 8.84 10.44 -1.26
CA TYR A 263 8.43 11.75 -0.78
C TYR A 263 9.40 12.26 0.26
N THR A 264 10.26 13.19 -0.14
CA THR A 264 11.15 13.97 0.73
C THR A 264 10.41 15.11 1.42
N ASP A 265 9.29 15.54 0.84
CA ASP A 265 8.43 16.61 1.31
C ASP A 265 7.11 16.04 1.81
N VAL A 266 6.79 16.23 3.09
CA VAL A 266 5.50 15.83 3.66
C VAL A 266 4.96 16.85 4.66
N PHE A 267 3.64 16.84 4.82
CA PHE A 267 2.96 17.45 5.95
C PHE A 267 2.41 16.38 6.88
N VAL A 268 2.73 16.48 8.16
CA VAL A 268 2.20 15.61 9.21
C VAL A 268 1.33 16.44 10.13
N PHE A 269 0.06 16.10 10.26
CA PHE A 269 -0.89 16.78 11.14
C PHE A 269 -0.96 16.03 12.47
N ASP A 270 -0.72 16.70 13.59
CA ASP A 270 -0.96 16.20 14.94
C ASP A 270 -2.28 16.79 15.46
N HIS A 271 -3.33 15.98 15.43
CA HIS A 271 -4.68 16.42 15.81
C HIS A 271 -4.83 16.64 17.32
N VAL A 272 -3.98 16.00 18.12
CA VAL A 272 -4.00 16.13 19.59
C VAL A 272 -3.34 17.45 19.98
N GLU A 273 -2.17 17.74 19.42
CA GLU A 273 -1.44 18.98 19.71
C GLU A 273 -1.90 20.18 18.87
N LYS A 274 -2.77 19.97 17.87
CA LYS A 274 -3.32 20.99 16.96
C LYS A 274 -2.24 21.70 16.14
N LYS A 275 -1.23 20.95 15.72
CA LYS A 275 -0.07 21.44 14.96
C LYS A 275 0.09 20.64 13.67
N ALA A 276 0.72 21.24 12.68
CA ALA A 276 1.21 20.55 11.49
C ALA A 276 2.73 20.73 11.36
N TYR A 277 3.40 19.65 10.97
CA TYR A 277 4.83 19.61 10.68
C TYR A 277 4.99 19.66 9.16
N ALA A 278 5.66 20.69 8.64
CA ALA A 278 6.21 20.67 7.30
C ALA A 278 7.62 20.07 7.41
N ILE A 279 7.88 18.97 6.71
CA ILE A 279 9.14 18.23 6.79
C ILE A 279 9.74 18.12 5.40
N HIS A 280 11.01 18.45 5.27
CA HIS A 280 11.80 18.32 4.05
C HIS A 280 13.09 17.54 4.36
N TRP A 281 13.35 16.45 3.64
CA TRP A 281 14.57 15.66 3.78
C TRP A 281 15.67 16.12 2.83
N VAL A 282 16.85 16.43 3.38
CA VAL A 282 18.00 16.94 2.63
C VAL A 282 19.06 15.85 2.48
N ARG A 283 19.48 15.59 1.24
CA ARG A 283 20.62 14.73 0.91
C ARG A 283 21.90 15.54 0.84
N ILE A 284 22.72 15.46 1.89
CA ILE A 284 23.92 16.30 2.05
C ILE A 284 24.96 16.01 0.96
N ASP A 285 25.08 14.74 0.56
CA ASP A 285 26.01 14.27 -0.46
C ASP A 285 25.69 14.75 -1.90
N GLN A 286 24.60 15.49 -2.08
CA GLN A 286 24.28 16.17 -3.33
C GLN A 286 24.84 17.61 -3.42
N TYR A 287 25.45 18.11 -2.34
CA TYR A 287 25.94 19.49 -2.23
C TYR A 287 27.45 19.53 -2.00
N SER A 288 28.07 20.67 -2.28
CA SER A 288 29.52 20.84 -2.12
C SER A 288 29.94 21.00 -0.65
N SER A 289 29.02 21.42 0.23
CA SER A 289 29.25 21.65 1.65
C SER A 289 27.96 21.47 2.46
N VAL A 290 28.12 21.26 3.77
CA VAL A 290 26.99 21.13 4.72
C VAL A 290 26.21 22.45 4.81
N GLU A 291 26.91 23.57 4.74
CA GLU A 291 26.33 24.92 4.77
C GLU A 291 25.46 25.16 3.54
N GLU A 292 25.91 24.73 2.35
CA GLU A 292 25.12 24.80 1.12
C GLU A 292 23.88 23.90 1.21
N ALA A 293 24.05 22.66 1.67
CA ALA A 293 22.93 21.72 1.87
C ALA A 293 21.87 22.29 2.82
N TYR A 294 22.30 22.88 3.95
CA TYR A 294 21.39 23.51 4.90
C TYR A 294 20.64 24.70 4.28
N LYS A 295 21.36 25.59 3.58
CA LYS A 295 20.78 26.78 2.96
C LYS A 295 19.75 26.41 1.89
N GLU A 296 20.08 25.46 1.03
CA GLU A 296 19.15 24.99 -0.01
C GLU A 296 17.98 24.23 0.61
N GLY A 297 18.21 23.36 1.58
CA GLY A 297 17.15 22.64 2.30
C GLY A 297 16.15 23.60 2.97
N LYS A 298 16.64 24.70 3.57
CA LYS A 298 15.78 25.77 4.10
C LYS A 298 14.95 26.45 3.01
N SER A 299 15.57 26.76 1.87
CA SER A 299 14.88 27.35 0.71
C SER A 299 13.75 26.43 0.22
N GLN A 300 14.00 25.13 0.12
CA GLN A 300 13.03 24.11 -0.24
C GLN A 300 11.88 24.02 0.78
N LEU A 301 12.21 24.00 2.07
CA LEU A 301 11.21 23.99 3.14
C LEU A 301 10.32 25.25 3.15
N SER A 302 10.91 26.43 2.93
CA SER A 302 10.13 27.67 2.76
C SER A 302 9.23 27.62 1.52
N ARG A 303 9.68 27.03 0.42
CA ARG A 303 8.86 26.82 -0.77
C ARG A 303 7.70 25.85 -0.49
N LEU A 304 7.95 24.75 0.21
CA LEU A 304 6.93 23.79 0.63
C LEU A 304 5.84 24.49 1.46
N LEU A 305 6.23 25.26 2.48
CA LEU A 305 5.30 26.05 3.29
C LEU A 305 4.49 27.06 2.47
N SER A 306 5.12 27.71 1.48
CA SER A 306 4.44 28.69 0.64
C SER A 306 3.27 28.09 -0.17
N LYS A 307 3.28 26.77 -0.43
CA LYS A 307 2.17 26.08 -1.12
C LYS A 307 0.88 26.12 -0.28
N LEU A 308 0.98 26.06 1.05
CA LEU A 308 -0.20 26.05 1.93
C LEU A 308 -0.84 27.43 2.14
N HIS A 309 -0.05 28.49 2.02
CA HIS A 309 -0.48 29.87 2.28
C HIS A 309 -0.64 30.70 1.02
N SER A 310 -0.91 30.04 -0.11
CA SER A 310 -1.18 30.76 -1.35
C SER A 310 -2.41 31.65 -1.18
N LEU A 311 -2.37 32.87 -1.76
CA LEU A 311 -3.50 33.82 -1.73
C LEU A 311 -4.79 33.24 -2.35
N ASN A 312 -4.66 32.16 -3.14
CA ASN A 312 -5.75 31.45 -3.78
C ASN A 312 -5.94 30.11 -3.09
N VAL A 313 -6.40 30.13 -1.83
CA VAL A 313 -6.79 28.91 -1.10
C VAL A 313 -7.87 28.18 -1.92
N PRO A 314 -7.69 26.88 -2.25
CA PRO A 314 -8.67 26.12 -3.00
C PRO A 314 -10.02 26.14 -2.31
N ARG A 315 -11.08 26.44 -3.07
CA ARG A 315 -12.45 26.31 -2.56
C ARG A 315 -12.87 24.85 -2.69
N LEU A 316 -12.96 24.17 -1.56
CA LEU A 316 -13.55 22.84 -1.52
C LEU A 316 -15.06 22.96 -1.72
N SER A 317 -15.64 22.09 -2.54
CA SER A 317 -17.10 21.95 -2.61
C SER A 317 -17.64 21.66 -1.21
N SER A 318 -18.69 22.34 -0.76
CA SER A 318 -19.33 22.02 0.51
C SER A 318 -19.82 20.57 0.54
N GLY A 319 -20.22 20.05 -0.63
CA GLY A 319 -20.79 18.71 -0.79
C GLY A 319 -22.11 18.53 -0.02
N SER A 320 -22.70 17.35 -0.18
CA SER A 320 -23.77 16.84 0.67
C SER A 320 -23.61 15.33 0.79
N ILE A 321 -23.96 14.77 1.95
CA ILE A 321 -23.85 13.34 2.21
C ILE A 321 -25.18 12.87 2.78
N ASP A 322 -25.79 11.88 2.12
CA ASP A 322 -26.89 11.12 2.69
C ASP A 322 -26.32 9.97 3.53
N LEU A 323 -26.61 9.98 4.83
CA LEU A 323 -26.17 8.94 5.77
C LEU A 323 -27.08 7.71 5.75
N ASN A 324 -28.15 7.72 4.95
CA ASN A 324 -29.00 6.56 4.76
C ASN A 324 -28.35 5.52 3.85
N THR A 325 -27.35 4.82 4.38
CA THR A 325 -26.62 3.74 3.68
C THR A 325 -27.46 2.48 3.43
N SER A 326 -28.68 2.41 3.96
CA SER A 326 -29.60 1.29 3.71
C SER A 326 -30.24 1.32 2.32
N GLN A 327 -30.20 2.48 1.66
CA GLN A 327 -30.65 2.60 0.27
C GLN A 327 -29.53 2.14 -0.66
N PHE A 328 -29.73 0.98 -1.28
CA PHE A 328 -28.86 0.54 -2.35
C PHE A 328 -29.02 1.45 -3.57
N GLY A 329 -27.89 1.91 -4.13
CA GLY A 329 -27.91 2.61 -5.41
C GLY A 329 -28.42 1.72 -6.55
N SER A 330 -28.53 2.27 -7.76
CA SER A 330 -28.91 1.49 -8.94
C SER A 330 -28.03 0.24 -9.09
N LYS A 331 -28.64 -0.89 -9.43
CA LYS A 331 -27.95 -2.17 -9.64
C LYS A 331 -26.70 -1.98 -10.51
N LEU A 332 -25.57 -2.50 -10.04
CA LEU A 332 -24.33 -2.54 -10.81
C LEU A 332 -24.52 -3.48 -11.99
N LYS A 333 -24.18 -3.01 -13.19
CA LYS A 333 -24.37 -3.75 -14.44
C LYS A 333 -23.10 -4.50 -14.87
N ASN A 334 -21.94 -4.05 -14.41
CA ASN A 334 -20.65 -4.59 -14.80
C ASN A 334 -20.03 -5.33 -13.61
N SER A 335 -19.85 -6.63 -13.77
CA SER A 335 -19.14 -7.52 -12.85
C SER A 335 -18.16 -8.36 -13.66
N SER A 336 -17.02 -8.71 -13.08
CA SER A 336 -16.07 -9.65 -13.70
C SER A 336 -16.61 -11.08 -13.78
N MET A 337 -17.67 -11.40 -13.03
CA MET A 337 -18.31 -12.71 -12.97
C MET A 337 -19.82 -12.56 -12.81
N THR A 338 -20.58 -13.50 -13.37
CA THR A 338 -22.01 -13.68 -13.10
C THR A 338 -22.23 -14.28 -11.71
N ASN A 339 -23.48 -14.24 -11.24
CA ASN A 339 -23.81 -14.83 -9.94
C ASN A 339 -23.61 -16.35 -9.96
N GLU A 340 -23.99 -16.98 -11.06
CA GLU A 340 -23.90 -18.41 -11.30
C GLU A 340 -22.43 -18.87 -11.35
N GLU A 341 -21.55 -18.13 -12.04
CA GLU A 341 -20.11 -18.41 -12.06
C GLU A 341 -19.49 -18.29 -10.66
N TYR A 342 -19.87 -17.27 -9.88
CA TYR A 342 -19.36 -17.11 -8.52
C TYR A 342 -19.83 -18.25 -7.60
N GLN A 343 -21.10 -18.68 -7.71
CA GLN A 343 -21.60 -19.84 -6.97
C GLN A 343 -20.87 -21.12 -7.37
N SER A 344 -20.62 -21.32 -8.66
CA SER A 344 -19.86 -22.47 -9.18
C SER A 344 -18.44 -22.50 -8.59
N ALA A 345 -17.74 -21.37 -8.59
CA ALA A 345 -16.40 -21.27 -7.99
C ALA A 345 -16.40 -21.56 -6.49
N VAL A 346 -17.46 -21.18 -5.76
CA VAL A 346 -17.61 -21.53 -4.33
C VAL A 346 -17.80 -23.03 -4.13
N LEU A 347 -18.55 -23.71 -5.01
CA LEU A 347 -18.71 -25.16 -4.95
C LEU A 347 -17.40 -25.88 -5.25
N GLU A 348 -16.68 -25.46 -6.29
CA GLU A 348 -15.35 -26.00 -6.62
C GLU A 348 -14.35 -25.82 -5.47
N ALA A 349 -14.32 -24.63 -4.84
CA ALA A 349 -13.52 -24.39 -3.65
C ALA A 349 -13.85 -25.35 -2.50
N LYS A 350 -15.13 -25.71 -2.31
CA LYS A 350 -15.54 -26.69 -1.28
C LYS A 350 -15.06 -28.10 -1.62
N GLU A 351 -15.08 -28.50 -2.88
CA GLU A 351 -14.53 -29.80 -3.29
C GLU A 351 -13.03 -29.88 -2.99
N HIS A 352 -12.27 -28.82 -3.28
CA HIS A 352 -10.85 -28.75 -2.91
C HIS A 352 -10.60 -28.79 -1.40
N ILE A 353 -11.49 -28.18 -0.60
CA ILE A 353 -11.44 -28.27 0.87
C ILE A 353 -11.70 -29.72 1.33
N LEU A 354 -12.71 -30.39 0.76
CA LEU A 354 -13.03 -31.78 1.09
C LEU A 354 -11.94 -32.76 0.66
N ALA A 355 -11.28 -32.50 -0.47
CA ALA A 355 -10.15 -33.26 -0.96
C ALA A 355 -8.86 -33.06 -0.11
N GLY A 356 -8.82 -32.01 0.71
CA GLY A 356 -7.66 -31.67 1.53
C GLY A 356 -6.58 -30.86 0.80
N ASP A 357 -6.89 -30.28 -0.36
CA ASP A 357 -5.95 -29.45 -1.13
C ASP A 357 -5.68 -28.10 -0.44
N ILE A 358 -6.72 -27.53 0.18
CA ILE A 358 -6.69 -26.24 0.87
C ILE A 358 -7.56 -26.30 2.13
N PHE A 359 -7.23 -25.50 3.13
CA PHE A 359 -8.11 -25.31 4.30
C PHE A 359 -9.16 -24.21 4.05
N GLN A 360 -8.78 -23.18 3.30
CA GLN A 360 -9.61 -22.02 2.97
C GLN A 360 -9.10 -21.35 1.69
N VAL A 361 -10.02 -20.74 0.94
CA VAL A 361 -9.69 -19.79 -0.14
C VAL A 361 -10.61 -18.58 -0.05
N VAL A 362 -10.07 -17.39 -0.33
CA VAL A 362 -10.84 -16.15 -0.40
C VAL A 362 -11.07 -15.81 -1.87
N LEU A 363 -12.26 -16.13 -2.36
CA LEU A 363 -12.69 -15.75 -3.70
C LEU A 363 -13.08 -14.26 -3.73
N SER A 364 -12.87 -13.62 -4.87
CA SER A 364 -13.29 -12.23 -5.07
C SER A 364 -13.86 -12.04 -6.47
N GLN A 365 -14.69 -11.01 -6.62
CA GLN A 365 -15.18 -10.54 -7.91
C GLN A 365 -15.03 -9.02 -7.96
N ARG A 366 -14.83 -8.47 -9.16
CA ARG A 366 -14.71 -7.04 -9.37
C ARG A 366 -16.05 -6.47 -9.82
N LEU A 367 -16.52 -5.46 -9.11
CA LEU A 367 -17.72 -4.71 -9.48
C LEU A 367 -17.30 -3.35 -10.03
N GLU A 368 -17.97 -2.89 -11.08
CA GLU A 368 -17.57 -1.67 -11.79
C GLU A 368 -18.73 -0.72 -12.01
N ARG A 369 -18.42 0.58 -11.93
CA ARG A 369 -19.35 1.66 -12.25
C ARG A 369 -18.60 2.83 -12.85
N ARG A 370 -19.11 3.35 -13.96
CA ARG A 370 -18.68 4.65 -14.49
C ARG A 370 -19.29 5.76 -13.62
N THR A 371 -18.46 6.70 -13.20
CA THR A 371 -18.87 7.87 -12.41
C THR A 371 -18.23 9.14 -12.96
N PHE A 372 -18.90 10.27 -12.75
CA PHE A 372 -18.37 11.61 -12.99
C PHE A 372 -17.94 12.30 -11.68
N ALA A 373 -18.17 11.65 -10.53
CA ALA A 373 -17.71 12.15 -9.25
C ALA A 373 -16.19 12.29 -9.28
N ASP A 374 -15.69 13.41 -8.73
CA ASP A 374 -14.26 13.55 -8.53
C ASP A 374 -13.78 12.49 -7.51
N PRO A 375 -12.70 11.75 -7.78
CA PRO A 375 -12.21 10.72 -6.86
C PRO A 375 -11.96 11.24 -5.44
N PHE A 376 -11.58 12.51 -5.29
CA PHE A 376 -11.35 13.08 -3.97
C PHE A 376 -12.65 13.37 -3.22
N GLU A 377 -13.74 13.67 -3.92
CA GLU A 377 -15.07 13.75 -3.31
C GLU A 377 -15.54 12.37 -2.86
N VAL A 378 -15.20 11.30 -3.60
CA VAL A 378 -15.43 9.91 -3.15
C VAL A 378 -14.67 9.64 -1.85
N TYR A 379 -13.41 10.07 -1.75
CA TYR A 379 -12.63 9.97 -0.52
C TYR A 379 -13.24 10.76 0.64
N ARG A 380 -13.62 12.02 0.40
CA ARG A 380 -14.28 12.88 1.39
C ARG A 380 -15.58 12.27 1.91
N ALA A 381 -16.39 11.67 1.03
CA ALA A 381 -17.60 10.96 1.41
C ALA A 381 -17.28 9.69 2.22
N LEU A 382 -16.29 8.90 1.79
CA LEU A 382 -15.89 7.66 2.47
C LEU A 382 -15.38 7.92 3.90
N ARG A 383 -14.66 9.02 4.13
CA ARG A 383 -14.21 9.47 5.47
C ARG A 383 -15.37 9.66 6.45
N VAL A 384 -16.55 10.03 5.94
CA VAL A 384 -17.74 10.26 6.75
C VAL A 384 -18.55 8.99 6.91
N VAL A 385 -18.77 8.25 5.81
CA VAL A 385 -19.66 7.08 5.77
C VAL A 385 -19.04 5.86 6.45
N ASN A 386 -17.75 5.61 6.24
CA ASN A 386 -17.06 4.45 6.80
C ASN A 386 -15.62 4.82 7.21
N PRO A 387 -15.44 5.60 8.29
CA PRO A 387 -14.12 5.88 8.84
C PRO A 387 -13.46 4.60 9.34
N SER A 388 -12.19 4.39 8.99
CA SER A 388 -11.44 3.19 9.39
C SER A 388 -9.99 3.52 9.82
N PRO A 389 -9.29 2.57 10.46
CA PRO A 389 -7.90 2.74 10.86
C PRO A 389 -6.94 3.08 9.72
N TYR A 390 -7.26 2.71 8.47
CA TYR A 390 -6.41 2.97 7.31
C TYR A 390 -7.21 3.59 6.17
N MET A 391 -7.37 4.91 6.23
CA MET A 391 -7.96 5.71 5.16
C MET A 391 -6.85 6.16 4.21
N ALA A 392 -7.04 5.88 2.91
CA ALA A 392 -6.06 6.27 1.90
C ALA A 392 -6.72 6.92 0.69
N TYR A 393 -6.24 8.10 0.35
CA TYR A 393 -6.27 8.63 -1.01
C TYR A 393 -4.86 8.53 -1.57
N LEU A 394 -4.64 7.78 -2.64
CA LEU A 394 -3.35 7.63 -3.28
C LEU A 394 -3.52 7.79 -4.80
N GLN A 395 -2.93 8.84 -5.34
CA GLN A 395 -2.81 9.05 -6.77
C GLN A 395 -1.50 8.42 -7.24
N ALA A 396 -1.60 7.40 -8.07
CA ALA A 396 -0.50 6.64 -8.62
C ALA A 396 -0.59 6.61 -10.16
N ARG A 397 0.47 6.18 -10.85
CA ARG A 397 0.44 6.11 -12.31
C ARG A 397 -0.62 5.10 -12.76
N GLY A 398 -1.56 5.56 -13.59
CA GLY A 398 -2.63 4.75 -14.15
C GLY A 398 -3.86 4.53 -13.25
N CYS A 399 -3.82 4.93 -11.97
CA CYS A 399 -4.97 4.79 -11.09
C CYS A 399 -4.95 5.74 -9.87
N ILE A 400 -6.15 6.07 -9.38
CA ILE A 400 -6.34 6.70 -8.08
C ILE A 400 -7.00 5.66 -7.17
N LEU A 401 -6.34 5.35 -6.06
CA LEU A 401 -6.85 4.46 -5.02
C LEU A 401 -7.54 5.28 -3.94
N VAL A 402 -8.78 4.91 -3.65
CA VAL A 402 -9.58 5.45 -2.55
C VAL A 402 -9.98 4.29 -1.66
N ALA A 403 -9.47 4.25 -0.44
CA ALA A 403 -9.62 3.10 0.45
C ALA A 403 -9.98 3.51 1.88
N SER A 404 -10.70 2.61 2.54
CA SER A 404 -11.00 2.62 3.98
C SER A 404 -10.86 1.19 4.48
N SER A 405 -9.63 0.80 4.83
CA SER A 405 -9.31 -0.56 5.26
C SER A 405 -9.42 -0.70 6.78
N PRO A 406 -10.13 -1.73 7.29
CA PRO A 406 -10.13 -2.07 8.70
C PRO A 406 -8.83 -2.75 9.14
N GLU A 407 -8.10 -3.37 8.21
CA GLU A 407 -7.02 -4.33 8.51
C GLU A 407 -5.65 -3.84 8.01
N ILE A 408 -4.59 -4.23 8.73
CA ILE A 408 -3.19 -4.14 8.27
C ILE A 408 -2.71 -5.48 7.76
N LEU A 409 -1.95 -5.44 6.67
CA LEU A 409 -1.07 -6.55 6.32
C LEU A 409 0.06 -6.68 7.36
N THR A 410 0.82 -5.61 7.57
CA THR A 410 1.88 -5.56 8.58
C THR A 410 2.28 -4.12 8.88
N ARG A 411 2.81 -3.89 10.08
CA ARG A 411 3.40 -2.61 10.49
C ARG A 411 4.75 -2.86 11.15
N VAL A 412 5.78 -2.16 10.69
CA VAL A 412 7.10 -2.17 11.34
C VAL A 412 7.38 -0.79 11.91
N LYS A 413 7.64 -0.71 13.22
CA LYS A 413 7.99 0.54 13.91
C LYS A 413 9.04 0.24 14.98
N LYS A 414 10.16 0.98 14.98
CA LYS A 414 11.27 0.79 15.95
C LYS A 414 11.68 -0.68 16.08
N SER A 415 11.89 -1.34 14.94
CA SER A 415 12.19 -2.79 14.84
C SER A 415 11.10 -3.77 15.34
N LYS A 416 9.96 -3.30 15.85
CA LYS A 416 8.81 -4.14 16.20
C LYS A 416 7.93 -4.37 14.98
N ILE A 417 7.72 -5.63 14.62
CA ILE A 417 6.73 -6.06 13.62
C ILE A 417 5.40 -6.29 14.34
N VAL A 418 4.31 -5.83 13.74
CA VAL A 418 2.94 -6.09 14.18
C VAL A 418 2.14 -6.58 12.99
N ASN A 419 1.56 -7.77 13.10
CA ASN A 419 0.57 -8.32 12.18
C ASN A 419 -0.73 -8.53 12.95
N ARG A 420 -1.86 -8.25 12.31
CA ARG A 420 -3.18 -8.31 12.97
C ARG A 420 -4.19 -8.96 12.03
N PRO A 421 -4.29 -10.30 12.02
CA PRO A 421 -5.31 -10.98 11.24
C PRO A 421 -6.69 -10.68 11.82
N LEU A 422 -7.65 -10.44 10.93
CA LEU A 422 -9.07 -10.36 11.23
C LEU A 422 -9.81 -11.53 10.57
N ALA A 423 -10.64 -12.23 11.35
CA ALA A 423 -11.61 -13.19 10.84
C ALA A 423 -12.87 -13.18 11.71
N GLY A 424 -13.92 -13.85 11.26
CA GLY A 424 -15.22 -13.74 11.89
C GLY A 424 -15.83 -12.37 11.68
N THR A 425 -17.08 -12.33 11.23
CA THR A 425 -17.79 -11.06 11.04
C THR A 425 -19.23 -11.22 11.48
N ILE A 426 -19.66 -10.38 12.41
CA ILE A 426 -21.08 -10.25 12.76
C ILE A 426 -21.46 -8.77 12.75
N ARG A 427 -22.72 -8.47 12.42
CA ARG A 427 -23.22 -7.09 12.46
C ARG A 427 -23.27 -6.58 13.90
N ARG A 428 -23.07 -5.28 14.09
CA ARG A 428 -23.29 -4.61 15.38
C ARG A 428 -24.75 -4.77 15.84
N GLY A 429 -24.95 -4.91 17.15
CA GLY A 429 -26.28 -4.88 17.76
C GLY A 429 -26.92 -3.50 17.66
N LYS A 430 -28.26 -3.45 17.61
CA LYS A 430 -28.99 -2.17 17.66
C LYS A 430 -29.02 -1.57 19.07
N THR A 431 -28.82 -2.41 20.08
CA THR A 431 -28.71 -2.05 21.50
C THR A 431 -27.40 -2.62 22.06
N GLU A 432 -26.92 -2.09 23.18
CA GLU A 432 -25.71 -2.59 23.86
C GLU A 432 -25.84 -4.05 24.27
N GLU A 433 -27.01 -4.44 24.81
CA GLU A 433 -27.34 -5.82 25.16
C GLU A 433 -27.27 -6.75 23.94
N GLN A 434 -27.84 -6.33 22.81
CA GLN A 434 -27.77 -7.09 21.56
C GLN A 434 -26.33 -7.19 21.04
N ASP A 435 -25.55 -6.12 21.18
CA ASP A 435 -24.15 -6.07 20.74
C ASP A 435 -23.27 -7.04 21.55
N LEU A 436 -23.50 -7.13 22.86
CA LEU A 436 -22.85 -8.11 23.74
C LEU A 436 -23.27 -9.54 23.42
N LEU A 437 -24.54 -9.78 23.11
CA LEU A 437 -25.01 -11.10 22.68
C LEU A 437 -24.36 -11.51 21.35
N HIS A 438 -24.28 -10.60 20.38
CA HIS A 438 -23.61 -10.85 19.10
C HIS A 438 -22.11 -11.15 19.28
N GLU A 439 -21.45 -10.45 20.20
CA GLU A 439 -20.06 -10.72 20.57
C GLU A 439 -19.90 -12.15 21.12
N GLN A 440 -20.76 -12.56 22.05
CA GLN A 440 -20.74 -13.91 22.63
C GLN A 440 -21.03 -14.98 21.58
N LEU A 441 -21.98 -14.76 20.67
CA LEU A 441 -22.27 -15.67 19.56
C LEU A 441 -21.07 -15.80 18.61
N LEU A 442 -20.42 -14.70 18.25
CA LEU A 442 -19.24 -14.72 17.40
C LEU A 442 -18.08 -15.47 18.06
N LEU A 443 -17.85 -15.23 19.35
CA LEU A 443 -16.79 -15.88 20.12
C LEU A 443 -17.07 -17.36 20.43
N SER A 444 -18.31 -17.82 20.36
CA SER A 444 -18.68 -19.22 20.60
C SER A 444 -18.86 -20.06 19.33
N ASP A 445 -18.79 -19.43 18.15
CA ASP A 445 -18.87 -20.14 16.87
C ASP A 445 -17.54 -20.88 16.59
N GLU A 446 -17.52 -22.18 16.85
CA GLU A 446 -16.35 -23.07 16.67
C GLU A 446 -15.73 -22.97 15.27
N LYS A 447 -16.55 -22.73 14.23
CA LYS A 447 -16.05 -22.56 12.87
C LYS A 447 -15.24 -21.27 12.76
N GLN A 448 -15.78 -20.15 13.25
CA GLN A 448 -15.09 -18.86 13.22
C GLN A 448 -13.82 -18.87 14.07
N GLN A 449 -13.85 -19.57 15.21
CA GLN A 449 -12.67 -19.77 16.04
C GLN A 449 -11.57 -20.54 15.28
N ALA A 450 -11.92 -21.65 14.62
CA ALA A 450 -10.97 -22.47 13.87
C ALA A 450 -10.35 -21.71 12.69
N GLU A 451 -11.17 -21.02 11.88
CA GLU A 451 -10.71 -20.18 10.77
C GLU A 451 -9.74 -19.09 11.28
N HIS A 452 -10.08 -18.44 12.40
CA HIS A 452 -9.23 -17.38 12.97
C HIS A 452 -7.89 -17.92 13.50
N ILE A 453 -7.89 -19.05 14.21
CA ILE A 453 -6.65 -19.66 14.73
C ILE A 453 -5.71 -20.05 13.58
N MET A 454 -6.24 -20.59 12.48
CA MET A 454 -5.45 -20.90 11.30
C MET A 454 -4.75 -19.65 10.73
N LEU A 455 -5.45 -18.51 10.65
CA LEU A 455 -4.85 -17.24 10.22
C LEU A 455 -3.81 -16.72 11.21
N VAL A 456 -4.01 -16.92 12.51
CA VAL A 456 -3.01 -16.59 13.53
C VAL A 456 -1.73 -17.41 13.32
N ASP A 457 -1.85 -18.71 13.06
CA ASP A 457 -0.70 -19.56 12.78
C ASP A 457 0.00 -19.20 11.47
N LEU A 458 -0.76 -18.86 10.42
CA LEU A 458 -0.19 -18.33 9.18
C LEU A 458 0.59 -17.03 9.45
N GLY A 459 0.00 -16.07 10.17
CA GLY A 459 0.65 -14.83 10.55
C GLY A 459 1.91 -15.04 11.40
N ARG A 460 1.91 -16.02 12.31
CA ARG A 460 3.10 -16.41 13.08
C ARG A 460 4.20 -16.96 12.19
N ASN A 461 3.85 -17.81 11.23
CA ASN A 461 4.79 -18.38 10.27
C ASN A 461 5.41 -17.29 9.39
N ASP A 462 4.60 -16.37 8.87
CA ASP A 462 5.06 -15.29 7.99
C ASP A 462 5.92 -14.28 8.72
N VAL A 463 5.49 -13.82 9.90
CA VAL A 463 6.30 -12.94 10.76
C VAL A 463 7.58 -13.67 11.18
N GLY A 464 7.52 -14.97 11.48
CA GLY A 464 8.66 -15.79 11.88
C GLY A 464 9.81 -15.83 10.86
N LYS A 465 9.50 -15.78 9.56
CA LYS A 465 10.53 -15.79 8.49
C LYS A 465 11.52 -14.62 8.58
N VAL A 466 11.11 -13.49 9.17
CA VAL A 466 11.90 -12.24 9.22
C VAL A 466 12.21 -11.76 10.64
N SER A 467 11.86 -12.55 11.65
CA SER A 467 11.95 -12.16 13.07
C SER A 467 13.09 -12.85 13.81
N LYS A 468 13.71 -12.17 14.78
CA LYS A 468 14.70 -12.78 15.69
C LYS A 468 14.13 -14.07 16.32
N PRO A 469 14.91 -15.16 16.45
CA PRO A 469 14.43 -16.41 17.01
C PRO A 469 13.85 -16.20 18.41
N GLY A 470 12.71 -16.82 18.69
CA GLY A 470 12.01 -16.69 19.97
C GLY A 470 11.35 -15.33 20.24
N SER A 471 11.40 -14.37 19.29
CA SER A 471 10.76 -13.06 19.49
C SER A 471 9.28 -13.00 19.07
N VAL A 472 8.81 -13.97 18.27
CA VAL A 472 7.41 -14.02 17.81
C VAL A 472 6.49 -14.38 18.97
N ARG A 473 5.49 -13.53 19.23
CA ARG A 473 4.52 -13.68 20.33
C ARG A 473 3.13 -13.27 19.87
N VAL A 474 2.11 -13.96 20.36
CA VAL A 474 0.71 -13.53 20.22
C VAL A 474 0.38 -12.70 21.46
N GLU A 475 0.31 -11.37 21.32
CA GLU A 475 0.03 -10.45 22.44
C GLU A 475 -1.46 -10.42 22.81
N LYS A 476 -2.33 -10.57 21.82
CA LYS A 476 -3.79 -10.65 22.00
C LYS A 476 -4.31 -11.79 21.13
N LEU A 477 -5.13 -12.64 21.71
CA LEU A 477 -5.74 -13.77 21.02
C LEU A 477 -7.26 -13.64 21.09
N MET A 478 -7.90 -13.74 19.93
CA MET A 478 -9.35 -13.79 19.73
C MET A 478 -10.13 -12.70 20.48
N THR A 479 -9.64 -11.46 20.42
CA THR A 479 -10.34 -10.31 20.99
C THR A 479 -11.28 -9.71 19.97
N VAL A 480 -12.43 -9.17 20.40
CA VAL A 480 -13.40 -8.58 19.47
C VAL A 480 -13.09 -7.11 19.22
N GLU A 481 -12.99 -6.73 17.95
CA GLU A 481 -12.87 -5.35 17.50
C GLU A 481 -14.19 -4.88 16.88
N ARG A 482 -14.68 -3.71 17.32
CA ARG A 482 -16.01 -3.19 16.97
C ARG A 482 -15.89 -2.00 16.01
N TYR A 483 -16.29 -2.22 14.76
CA TYR A 483 -16.38 -1.21 13.71
C TYR A 483 -17.78 -0.58 13.70
N SER A 484 -17.99 0.42 12.84
CA SER A 484 -19.24 1.18 12.75
C SER A 484 -20.45 0.28 12.49
N HIS A 485 -20.31 -0.75 11.66
CA HIS A 485 -21.41 -1.59 11.20
C HIS A 485 -21.24 -3.08 11.53
N VAL A 486 -20.01 -3.51 11.80
CA VAL A 486 -19.64 -4.92 12.05
C VAL A 486 -18.66 -5.03 13.21
N MET A 487 -18.47 -6.22 13.74
CA MET A 487 -17.37 -6.56 14.64
C MET A 487 -16.65 -7.82 14.15
N HIS A 488 -15.36 -7.91 14.46
CA HIS A 488 -14.47 -8.99 14.00
C HIS A 488 -13.72 -9.64 15.17
N ILE A 489 -13.38 -10.93 15.02
CA ILE A 489 -12.36 -11.56 15.84
C ILE A 489 -11.00 -11.07 15.35
N SER A 490 -10.19 -10.57 16.28
CA SER A 490 -8.88 -9.98 16.01
C SER A 490 -7.83 -10.67 16.89
N SER A 491 -6.62 -10.78 16.39
CA SER A 491 -5.46 -11.17 17.18
C SER A 491 -4.26 -10.33 16.82
N THR A 492 -3.37 -10.10 17.77
CA THR A 492 -2.16 -9.28 17.55
C THR A 492 -0.94 -10.14 17.69
N ILE A 493 -0.21 -10.29 16.58
CA ILE A 493 1.06 -11.00 16.50
C ILE A 493 2.17 -9.96 16.44
N CYS A 494 3.11 -10.07 17.36
CA CYS A 494 4.22 -9.15 17.50
C CYS A 494 5.55 -9.89 17.46
N SER A 495 6.58 -9.24 16.93
CA SER A 495 7.94 -9.76 16.97
C SER A 495 8.98 -8.64 16.89
N GLN A 496 10.26 -9.02 16.99
CA GLN A 496 11.38 -8.14 16.71
C GLN A 496 12.02 -8.56 15.40
N ILE A 497 12.15 -7.63 14.46
CA ILE A 497 12.82 -7.90 13.19
C ILE A 497 14.30 -8.25 13.43
N TYR A 498 14.86 -9.16 12.63
CA TYR A 498 16.29 -9.47 12.68
C TYR A 498 17.14 -8.22 12.49
N LEU A 499 18.24 -8.16 13.23
CA LEU A 499 19.23 -7.10 13.10
C LEU A 499 20.61 -7.74 13.03
N ILE A 500 21.22 -7.79 11.84
CA ILE A 500 22.54 -8.43 11.64
C ILE A 500 23.46 -7.49 10.85
N PHE A 501 24.63 -7.21 11.45
CA PHE A 501 25.83 -6.66 10.83
C PHE A 501 26.39 -7.65 9.79
N PHE A 502 26.76 -7.18 8.60
CA PHE A 502 27.25 -8.03 7.52
C PHE A 502 28.64 -8.64 7.83
N PHE A 503 28.75 -9.96 7.76
CA PHE A 503 29.96 -10.64 7.26
C PHE A 503 29.53 -11.56 6.10
N SER A 504 30.21 -11.40 4.98
CA SER A 504 29.96 -12.10 3.72
C SER A 504 30.37 -13.57 3.82
N THR A 505 29.42 -14.50 3.64
CA THR A 505 29.68 -15.79 3.00
C THR A 505 28.44 -16.26 2.24
N LYS A 506 28.71 -16.85 1.08
CA LYS A 506 27.74 -17.25 0.05
C LYS A 506 26.74 -18.28 0.57
N HIS A 507 25.50 -18.14 0.08
CA HIS A 507 24.32 -19.01 0.20
C HIS A 507 23.31 -18.51 1.24
N TYR A 508 22.06 -18.38 0.79
CA TYR A 508 20.90 -17.71 1.41
C TYR A 508 20.77 -16.20 1.14
N ILE A 509 19.84 -15.85 0.25
CA ILE A 509 19.30 -14.49 0.12
C ILE A 509 18.29 -14.32 1.26
N ILE A 510 18.71 -13.63 2.31
CA ILE A 510 17.87 -13.17 3.41
C ILE A 510 17.82 -11.65 3.30
N TYR A 511 16.61 -11.08 3.28
CA TYR A 511 16.39 -9.64 3.14
C TYR A 511 16.79 -8.92 4.45
N LEU A 512 17.86 -8.13 4.41
CA LEU A 512 18.49 -7.52 5.58
C LEU A 512 17.95 -6.10 5.84
N TYR A 513 17.53 -5.78 7.05
CA TYR A 513 17.12 -4.42 7.46
C TYR A 513 18.31 -3.72 8.13
N LYS A 514 18.70 -2.53 7.64
CA LYS A 514 19.56 -1.60 8.40
C LYS A 514 18.65 -0.88 9.40
N HIS A 515 19.14 -0.70 10.63
CA HIS A 515 18.45 0.03 11.69
C HIS A 515 17.82 1.34 11.17
N PHE A 516 16.54 1.55 11.49
CA PHE A 516 15.83 2.81 11.49
C PHE A 516 15.30 3.08 12.89
#